data_AF-A0AAN6L990-F1
#
_entry.id   AF-A0AAN6L990-F1
#
_cell.length_a   1.000
_cell.length_b   1.000
_cell.length_c   1.000
_cell.angle_alpha   90.00
_cell.angle_beta   90.00
_cell.angle_gamma   90.00
#
_symmetry.space_group_name_H-M   'P 1'
#
loop_
_entity.id
_entity.type
_entity.pdbx_description
1 polymer ?
#
loop_
_entity_poly.entity_id
_entity_poly.type
_entity_poly.pdbx_seq_one_letter_code
_entity_poly.pdbx_strand_id
1 'polypeptide(L)'
;MAAPPGTPSDPFLQVQADVLSALQITRPLFASYKRIRSLATSPKNPELLQARSELETTLQDLSADLKDLVESVRVVEHDPYRFGLELDEVGRRRQLVEDVGKEIEGMRGELERTISTSTTTTTGALPSPSHFDQDNEHLLNGEERGADYYSEFEQQRQVEMMHEQDQQLDGVFQTVGNLRQQADDMGRELEEQTEMLKEVDTLADRVGGKLQSGVRRVGHIIKRNEDTASSCCIAVLIMVLILLLILVIVL
;
A
#
# COMPACT_ATOMS: atom_id res chain seq x y z
N MET A 1 37.73 14.00 -22.50
CA MET A 1 37.24 13.54 -21.19
C MET A 1 35.81 13.09 -21.39
N ALA A 2 35.60 11.78 -21.54
CA ALA A 2 34.30 11.20 -21.89
C ALA A 2 33.38 11.21 -20.65
N ALA A 3 32.10 11.50 -20.86
CA ALA A 3 31.07 11.45 -19.81
C ALA A 3 30.97 10.03 -19.23
N PRO A 4 30.74 9.87 -17.91
CA PRO A 4 30.57 8.55 -17.32
C PRO A 4 29.31 7.86 -17.87
N PRO A 5 29.35 6.52 -18.03
CA PRO A 5 28.22 5.73 -18.53
C PRO A 5 27.02 5.88 -17.60
N GLY A 6 25.81 5.84 -18.17
CA GLY A 6 24.55 6.00 -17.45
C GLY A 6 24.53 5.18 -16.17
N THR A 7 24.28 5.85 -15.04
CA THR A 7 24.09 5.20 -13.76
C THR A 7 23.00 4.15 -13.90
N PRO A 8 23.25 2.86 -13.55
CA PRO A 8 22.19 1.86 -13.52
C PRO A 8 21.05 2.39 -12.64
N SER A 9 19.82 2.34 -13.13
CA SER A 9 18.63 2.72 -12.36
C SER A 9 18.66 1.98 -11.03
N ASP A 10 18.64 2.73 -9.94
CA ASP A 10 18.71 2.15 -8.60
C ASP A 10 17.48 1.28 -8.35
N PRO A 11 17.63 -0.05 -8.18
CA PRO A 11 16.49 -0.95 -7.95
C PRO A 11 15.71 -0.59 -6.69
N PHE A 12 16.35 0.06 -5.71
CA PHE A 12 15.68 0.55 -4.51
C PHE A 12 14.56 1.53 -4.86
N LEU A 13 14.80 2.45 -5.79
CA LEU A 13 13.82 3.49 -6.15
C LEU A 13 12.60 2.90 -6.85
N GLN A 14 12.76 1.79 -7.56
CA GLN A 14 11.66 1.09 -8.20
C GLN A 14 10.78 0.39 -7.15
N VAL A 15 11.37 -0.40 -6.26
CA VAL A 15 10.63 -1.08 -5.20
C VAL A 15 10.01 -0.08 -4.22
N GLN A 16 10.67 1.04 -3.96
CA GLN A 16 10.10 2.16 -3.22
C GLN A 16 8.81 2.67 -3.88
N ALA A 17 8.81 2.88 -5.20
CA ALA A 17 7.61 3.34 -5.91
C ALA A 17 6.48 2.31 -5.83
N ASP A 18 6.81 1.03 -5.95
CA ASP A 18 5.84 -0.08 -5.85
C ASP A 18 5.22 -0.14 -4.44
N VAL A 19 6.04 -0.06 -3.37
CA VAL A 19 5.57 -0.03 -1.98
C VAL A 19 4.68 1.18 -1.70
N LEU A 20 5.06 2.38 -2.19
CA LEU A 20 4.25 3.57 -2.04
C LEU A 20 2.91 3.47 -2.77
N SER A 21 2.89 2.88 -3.97
CA SER A 21 1.66 2.62 -4.71
C SER A 21 0.77 1.60 -3.99
N ALA A 22 1.36 0.52 -3.47
CA ALA A 22 0.62 -0.47 -2.70
C ALA A 22 0.07 0.10 -1.38
N LEU A 23 0.76 1.04 -0.73
CA LEU A 23 0.22 1.80 0.42
C LEU A 23 -0.99 2.66 0.02
N GLN A 24 -0.96 3.30 -1.15
CA GLN A 24 -2.09 4.08 -1.66
C GLN A 24 -3.36 3.23 -1.85
N ILE A 25 -3.19 1.94 -2.17
CA ILE A 25 -4.30 0.98 -2.29
C ILE A 25 -4.72 0.46 -0.90
N THR A 26 -3.77 0.21 -0.01
CA THR A 26 -4.03 -0.40 1.31
C THR A 26 -4.76 0.55 2.26
N ARG A 27 -4.43 1.84 2.25
CA ARG A 27 -5.08 2.87 3.09
C ARG A 27 -6.61 2.93 2.95
N PRO A 28 -7.21 3.04 1.74
CA PRO A 28 -8.65 3.05 1.58
C PRO A 28 -9.29 1.70 1.94
N LEU A 29 -8.61 0.58 1.71
CA LEU A 29 -9.08 -0.74 2.18
C LEU A 29 -9.18 -0.79 3.70
N PHE A 30 -8.17 -0.27 4.42
CA PHE A 30 -8.17 -0.19 5.87
C PHE A 30 -9.28 0.73 6.41
N ALA A 31 -9.49 1.89 5.76
CA ALA A 31 -10.58 2.80 6.13
C ALA A 31 -11.95 2.14 5.91
N SER A 32 -12.14 1.44 4.79
CA SER A 32 -13.36 0.69 4.51
C SER A 32 -13.59 -0.41 5.55
N TYR A 33 -12.54 -1.17 5.90
CA TYR A 33 -12.60 -2.18 6.96
C TYR A 33 -13.05 -1.56 8.30
N LYS A 34 -12.45 -0.45 8.72
CA LYS A 34 -12.85 0.24 9.97
C LYS A 34 -14.30 0.72 9.93
N ARG A 35 -14.76 1.24 8.79
CA ARG A 35 -16.14 1.69 8.59
C ARG A 35 -17.13 0.52 8.64
N ILE A 36 -16.87 -0.54 7.88
CA ILE A 36 -17.72 -1.75 7.86
C ILE A 36 -17.78 -2.33 9.28
N ARG A 37 -16.66 -2.37 9.99
CA ARG A 37 -16.61 -2.80 11.39
C ARG A 37 -17.49 -1.94 12.29
N SER A 38 -17.43 -0.61 12.19
CA SER A 38 -18.29 0.26 13.02
C SER A 38 -19.79 0.09 12.75
N LEU A 39 -20.15 -0.39 11.56
CA LEU A 39 -21.54 -0.60 11.14
C LEU A 39 -22.01 -2.05 11.33
N ALA A 40 -21.08 -3.01 11.45
CA ALA A 40 -21.40 -4.42 11.54
C ALA A 40 -21.82 -4.79 12.97
N THR A 41 -23.09 -5.15 13.13
CA THR A 41 -23.67 -5.65 14.39
C THR A 41 -23.15 -7.04 14.78
N SER A 42 -22.61 -7.81 13.84
CA SER A 42 -22.10 -9.17 14.06
C SER A 42 -20.69 -9.35 13.51
N PRO A 43 -19.78 -9.99 14.26
CA PRO A 43 -18.43 -10.31 13.80
C PRO A 43 -18.40 -11.34 12.65
N LYS A 44 -19.53 -12.01 12.38
CA LYS A 44 -19.69 -12.97 11.26
C LYS A 44 -20.27 -12.33 9.99
N ASN A 45 -20.32 -11.01 9.90
CA ASN A 45 -20.78 -10.34 8.69
C ASN A 45 -19.86 -10.71 7.50
N PRO A 46 -20.39 -11.29 6.40
CA PRO A 46 -19.58 -11.70 5.25
C PRO A 46 -18.76 -10.55 4.66
N GLU A 47 -19.30 -9.33 4.62
CA GLU A 47 -18.60 -8.13 4.13
C GLU A 47 -17.38 -7.80 5.00
N LEU A 48 -17.51 -7.96 6.33
CA LEU A 48 -16.41 -7.72 7.27
C LEU A 48 -15.31 -8.78 7.11
N LEU A 49 -15.69 -10.04 6.92
CA LEU A 49 -14.76 -11.14 6.70
C LEU A 49 -14.00 -10.98 5.37
N GLN A 50 -14.71 -10.57 4.31
CA GLN A 50 -14.11 -10.30 3.00
C GLN A 50 -13.14 -9.11 3.07
N ALA A 51 -13.59 -7.97 3.60
CA ALA A 51 -12.75 -6.78 3.73
C ALA A 51 -11.50 -7.04 4.58
N ARG A 52 -11.64 -7.86 5.63
CA ARG A 52 -10.51 -8.35 6.42
C ARG A 52 -9.55 -9.20 5.59
N SER A 53 -10.05 -10.22 4.90
CA SER A 53 -9.19 -11.14 4.14
C SER A 53 -8.40 -10.43 3.05
N GLU A 54 -9.02 -9.46 2.38
CA GLU A 54 -8.38 -8.63 1.36
C GLU A 54 -7.30 -7.72 1.98
N LEU A 55 -7.61 -7.06 3.10
CA LEU A 55 -6.63 -6.25 3.82
C LEU A 55 -5.46 -7.10 4.35
N GLU A 56 -5.73 -8.30 4.85
CA GLU A 56 -4.71 -9.21 5.39
C GLU A 56 -3.76 -9.68 4.28
N THR A 57 -4.29 -10.01 3.10
CA THR A 57 -3.48 -10.39 1.93
C THR A 57 -2.60 -9.24 1.46
N THR A 58 -3.17 -8.04 1.30
CA THR A 58 -2.42 -6.86 0.84
C THR A 58 -1.34 -6.42 1.84
N LEU A 59 -1.64 -6.45 3.15
CA LEU A 59 -0.64 -6.19 4.20
C LEU A 59 0.47 -7.23 4.23
N GLN A 60 0.16 -8.49 3.93
CA GLN A 60 1.17 -9.55 3.85
C GLN A 60 2.15 -9.30 2.69
N ASP A 61 1.63 -9.01 1.50
CA ASP A 61 2.46 -8.72 0.32
C ASP A 61 3.36 -7.49 0.57
N LEU A 62 2.76 -6.41 1.08
CA LEU A 62 3.46 -5.16 1.37
C LEU A 62 4.49 -5.32 2.51
N SER A 63 4.26 -6.23 3.46
CA SER A 63 5.26 -6.56 4.49
C SER A 63 6.46 -7.34 3.93
N ALA A 64 6.25 -8.15 2.88
CA ALA A 64 7.34 -8.85 2.21
C ALA A 64 8.21 -7.85 1.42
N ASP A 65 7.59 -6.95 0.65
CA ASP A 65 8.30 -5.91 -0.10
C ASP A 65 9.07 -4.98 0.84
N LEU A 66 8.47 -4.59 1.98
CA LEU A 66 9.16 -3.78 2.98
C LEU A 66 10.38 -4.50 3.55
N LYS A 67 10.28 -5.81 3.80
CA LYS A 67 11.42 -6.58 4.33
C LYS A 67 12.61 -6.54 3.37
N ASP A 68 12.36 -6.68 2.08
CA ASP A 68 13.40 -6.59 1.05
C ASP A 68 14.02 -5.18 1.02
N LEU A 69 13.22 -4.12 1.19
CA LEU A 69 13.72 -2.76 1.34
C LEU A 69 14.58 -2.59 2.60
N VAL A 70 14.17 -3.11 3.76
CA VAL A 70 14.96 -3.08 5.00
C VAL A 70 16.33 -3.73 4.78
N GLU A 71 16.35 -4.91 4.16
CA GLU A 71 17.59 -5.63 3.87
C GLU A 71 18.49 -4.83 2.92
N SER A 72 17.93 -4.20 1.89
CA SER A 72 18.68 -3.36 0.97
C SER A 72 19.30 -2.13 1.64
N VAL A 73 18.56 -1.45 2.53
CA VAL A 73 19.06 -0.30 3.30
C VAL A 73 20.19 -0.75 4.22
N ARG A 74 20.05 -1.88 4.89
CA ARG A 74 21.08 -2.42 5.78
C ARG A 74 22.40 -2.73 5.06
N VAL A 75 22.32 -3.23 3.81
CA VAL A 75 23.50 -3.48 2.98
C VAL A 75 24.16 -2.15 2.59
N VAL A 76 23.36 -1.15 2.22
CA VAL A 76 23.83 0.18 1.83
C VAL A 76 24.44 0.94 3.02
N GLU A 77 23.88 0.81 4.21
CA GLU A 77 24.40 1.45 5.44
C GLU A 77 25.83 1.01 5.78
N HIS A 78 26.20 -0.23 5.45
CA HIS A 78 27.54 -0.74 5.74
C HIS A 78 28.62 -0.16 4.81
N ASP A 79 28.30 0.14 3.55
CA ASP A 79 29.25 0.71 2.59
C ASP A 79 28.57 1.63 1.55
N PRO A 80 28.17 2.86 1.93
CA PRO A 80 27.44 3.77 1.05
C PRO A 80 28.25 4.18 -0.19
N TYR A 81 29.56 4.35 -0.02
CA TYR A 81 30.47 4.82 -1.08
C TYR A 81 30.65 3.79 -2.20
N ARG A 82 30.59 2.49 -1.89
CA ARG A 82 30.60 1.42 -2.89
C ARG A 82 29.43 1.51 -3.86
N PHE A 83 28.29 2.01 -3.40
CA PHE A 83 27.08 2.19 -4.21
C PHE A 83 26.95 3.60 -4.80
N GLY A 84 27.92 4.50 -4.52
CA GLY A 84 27.89 5.88 -5.00
C GLY A 84 26.75 6.71 -4.38
N LEU A 85 26.31 6.35 -3.17
CA LEU A 85 25.20 7.01 -2.48
C LEU A 85 25.74 8.03 -1.47
N GLU A 86 25.05 9.17 -1.37
CA GLU A 86 25.29 10.18 -0.34
C GLU A 86 24.75 9.72 1.01
N LEU A 87 25.39 10.10 2.11
CA LEU A 87 24.97 9.74 3.47
C LEU A 87 23.54 10.24 3.78
N ASP A 88 23.17 11.41 3.27
CA ASP A 88 21.82 11.96 3.38
C ASP A 88 20.77 11.07 2.68
N GLU A 89 21.13 10.47 1.55
CA GLU A 89 20.25 9.57 0.81
C GLU A 89 20.01 8.28 1.60
N VAL A 90 21.05 7.70 2.19
CA VAL A 90 20.90 6.52 3.07
C VAL A 90 19.98 6.84 4.26
N GLY A 91 20.14 8.03 4.86
CA GLY A 91 19.26 8.51 5.93
C GLY A 91 17.79 8.59 5.50
N ARG A 92 17.51 9.12 4.30
CA ARG A 92 16.15 9.18 3.73
C ARG A 92 15.55 7.78 3.54
N ARG A 93 16.32 6.83 3.00
CA ARG A 93 15.86 5.44 2.79
C ARG A 93 15.52 4.75 4.11
N ARG A 94 16.35 4.95 5.13
CA ARG A 94 16.12 4.41 6.47
C ARG A 94 14.83 4.97 7.07
N GLN A 95 14.64 6.28 7.00
CA GLN A 95 13.44 6.93 7.52
C GLN A 95 12.17 6.44 6.81
N LEU A 96 12.19 6.34 5.48
CA LEU A 96 11.07 5.80 4.70
C LEU A 96 10.67 4.41 5.18
N VAL A 97 11.63 3.50 5.26
CA VAL A 97 11.38 2.11 5.68
C VAL A 97 10.85 2.04 7.11
N GLU A 98 11.34 2.90 8.00
CA GLU A 98 10.85 3.01 9.37
C GLU A 98 9.40 3.52 9.45
N ASP A 99 9.08 4.57 8.69
CA ASP A 99 7.75 5.18 8.67
C ASP A 99 6.71 4.22 8.07
N VAL A 100 7.04 3.59 6.93
CA VAL A 100 6.19 2.57 6.30
C VAL A 100 6.01 1.36 7.21
N GLY A 101 7.08 0.91 7.88
CA GLY A 101 7.01 -0.20 8.84
C GLY A 101 6.07 0.08 10.01
N LYS A 102 6.11 1.29 10.57
CA LYS A 102 5.19 1.71 11.64
C LYS A 102 3.73 1.72 11.15
N GLU A 103 3.48 2.18 9.93
CA GLU A 103 2.14 2.23 9.36
C GLU A 103 1.54 0.82 9.19
N ILE A 104 2.30 -0.11 8.61
CA ILE A 104 1.89 -1.52 8.44
C ILE A 104 1.62 -2.17 9.78
N GLU A 105 2.55 -2.03 10.73
CA GLU A 105 2.41 -2.63 12.05
C GLU A 105 1.19 -2.06 12.80
N GLY A 106 0.91 -0.77 12.64
CA GLY A 106 -0.32 -0.15 13.13
C GLY A 106 -1.58 -0.75 12.53
N MET A 107 -1.61 -0.98 11.20
CA MET A 107 -2.73 -1.61 10.52
C MET A 107 -2.92 -3.08 10.94
N ARG A 108 -1.83 -3.84 11.08
CA ARG A 108 -1.86 -5.24 11.55
C ARG A 108 -2.31 -5.36 13.01
N GLY A 109 -1.78 -4.50 13.88
CA GLY A 109 -2.16 -4.48 15.29
C GLY A 109 -3.64 -4.16 15.49
N GLU A 110 -4.22 -3.29 14.68
CA GLU A 110 -5.67 -3.00 14.70
C GLU A 110 -6.50 -4.23 14.26
N LEU A 111 -6.00 -4.99 13.28
CA LEU A 111 -6.64 -6.22 12.81
C LEU A 111 -6.61 -7.33 13.87
N GLU A 112 -5.50 -7.46 14.60
CA GLU A 112 -5.33 -8.44 15.68
C GLU A 112 -6.11 -8.07 16.94
N ARG A 113 -6.07 -6.81 17.38
CA ARG A 113 -6.83 -6.31 18.54
C ARG A 113 -8.32 -6.63 18.43
N THR A 114 -8.84 -6.60 17.20
CA THR A 114 -10.24 -6.92 16.90
C THR A 114 -10.58 -8.39 17.18
N ILE A 115 -9.64 -9.33 17.04
CA ILE A 115 -9.81 -10.75 17.39
C ILE A 115 -9.96 -10.89 18.91
N SER A 116 -9.11 -10.20 19.69
CA SER A 116 -9.10 -10.30 21.15
C SER A 116 -10.35 -9.70 21.79
N THR A 117 -10.85 -8.57 21.30
CA THR A 117 -12.11 -7.97 21.78
C THR A 117 -13.30 -8.90 21.53
N SER A 118 -13.33 -9.59 20.39
CA SER A 118 -14.38 -10.56 20.06
C SER A 118 -14.34 -11.82 20.93
N THR A 119 -13.19 -12.14 21.52
CA THR A 119 -13.00 -13.32 22.38
C THR A 119 -13.27 -13.03 23.86
N THR A 120 -13.19 -11.76 24.26
CA THR A 120 -13.38 -11.36 25.68
C THR A 120 -14.86 -11.17 26.03
N THR A 121 -15.72 -10.89 25.06
CA THR A 121 -17.18 -10.82 25.24
C THR A 121 -17.86 -12.19 25.35
N THR A 122 -17.15 -13.29 25.13
CA THR A 122 -17.68 -14.66 25.31
C THR A 122 -17.29 -15.31 26.65
N THR A 123 -16.50 -14.64 27.50
CA THR A 123 -16.15 -15.13 28.85
C THR A 123 -16.98 -14.52 29.98
N GLY A 124 -18.03 -13.74 29.66
CA GLY A 124 -19.13 -13.47 30.58
C GLY A 124 -20.07 -14.68 30.58
N ALA A 125 -19.76 -15.67 31.43
CA ALA A 125 -20.53 -16.89 31.59
C ALA A 125 -22.00 -16.60 31.93
N LEU A 126 -22.87 -16.64 30.92
CA LEU A 126 -24.29 -16.91 31.12
C LEU A 126 -24.44 -18.43 31.27
N PRO A 127 -24.96 -18.94 32.39
CA PRO A 127 -25.21 -20.36 32.56
C PRO A 127 -26.19 -20.84 31.48
N SER A 128 -25.91 -22.02 30.91
CA SER A 128 -26.76 -22.64 29.90
C SER A 128 -28.20 -22.80 30.43
N PRO A 129 -29.24 -22.53 29.61
CA PRO A 129 -30.64 -22.52 30.06
C PRO A 129 -31.16 -23.90 30.50
N SER A 130 -30.39 -24.96 30.25
CA SER A 130 -30.70 -26.34 30.63
C SER A 130 -30.52 -26.67 32.11
N HIS A 131 -30.19 -25.70 32.98
CA HIS A 131 -30.01 -25.93 34.43
C HIS A 131 -31.20 -25.46 35.30
N PHE A 132 -32.28 -24.94 34.70
CA PHE A 132 -33.49 -24.52 35.43
C PHE A 132 -34.68 -25.49 35.32
N ASP A 133 -34.57 -26.55 34.50
CA ASP A 133 -35.68 -27.48 34.24
C ASP A 133 -35.83 -28.60 35.29
N GLN A 134 -35.02 -28.63 36.36
CA GLN A 134 -35.03 -29.76 37.31
C GLN A 134 -35.87 -29.56 38.59
N ASP A 135 -36.39 -28.36 38.84
CA ASP A 135 -37.10 -28.04 40.10
C ASP A 135 -38.60 -27.72 39.94
N ASN A 136 -39.18 -27.81 38.73
CA ASN A 136 -40.54 -27.32 38.48
C ASN A 136 -41.62 -28.42 38.26
N GLU A 137 -41.43 -29.61 38.83
CA GLU A 137 -42.38 -30.73 38.74
C GLU A 137 -43.47 -30.71 39.84
N HIS A 138 -43.82 -29.54 40.42
CA HIS A 138 -44.82 -29.46 41.50
C HIS A 138 -45.87 -28.33 41.39
N LEU A 139 -46.07 -27.71 40.22
CA LEU A 139 -47.01 -26.57 40.10
C LEU A 139 -48.04 -26.67 38.95
N LEU A 140 -48.32 -27.87 38.43
CA LEU A 140 -49.29 -28.10 37.33
C LEU A 140 -50.78 -27.93 37.71
N ASN A 141 -51.15 -27.00 38.61
CA ASN A 141 -52.56 -26.82 38.98
C ASN A 141 -53.01 -25.36 39.13
N GLY A 142 -52.83 -24.55 38.07
CA GLY A 142 -53.30 -23.16 38.05
C GLY A 142 -53.15 -22.48 36.69
N GLU A 143 -53.91 -22.92 35.69
CA GLU A 143 -53.78 -22.57 34.26
C GLU A 143 -54.15 -21.12 33.84
N GLU A 144 -54.34 -20.16 34.74
CA GLU A 144 -54.72 -18.78 34.33
C GLU A 144 -53.82 -17.66 34.86
N ARG A 145 -52.81 -17.94 35.70
CA ARG A 145 -51.99 -16.88 36.34
C ARG A 145 -50.52 -16.81 35.88
N GLY A 146 -50.06 -17.79 35.10
CA GLY A 146 -48.68 -17.87 34.63
C GLY A 146 -48.40 -17.14 33.31
N ALA A 147 -49.43 -16.90 32.48
CA ALA A 147 -49.29 -16.27 31.16
C ALA A 147 -48.91 -14.79 31.26
N ASP A 148 -49.52 -14.05 32.19
CA ASP A 148 -49.21 -12.63 32.41
C ASP A 148 -47.75 -12.42 32.86
N TYR A 149 -47.27 -13.22 33.82
CA TYR A 149 -45.89 -13.12 34.33
C TYR A 149 -44.83 -13.41 33.25
N TYR A 150 -45.12 -14.38 32.37
CA TYR A 150 -44.23 -14.71 31.26
C TYR A 150 -44.20 -13.59 30.21
N SER A 151 -45.36 -12.99 29.91
CA SER A 151 -45.47 -11.88 28.96
C SER A 151 -44.82 -10.58 29.47
N GLU A 152 -44.93 -10.28 30.77
CA GLU A 152 -44.27 -9.12 31.39
C GLU A 152 -42.75 -9.30 31.42
N PHE A 153 -42.27 -10.52 31.67
CA PHE A 153 -40.84 -10.84 31.63
C PHE A 153 -40.27 -10.75 30.21
N GLU A 154 -41.01 -11.22 29.20
CA GLU A 154 -40.62 -11.07 27.79
C GLU A 154 -40.57 -9.60 27.37
N GLN A 155 -41.53 -8.78 27.79
CA GLN A 155 -41.53 -7.34 27.52
C GLN A 155 -40.35 -6.64 28.19
N GLN A 156 -40.07 -6.93 29.47
CA GLN A 156 -38.90 -6.38 30.16
C GLN A 156 -37.60 -6.75 29.46
N ARG A 157 -37.46 -8.01 29.02
CA ARG A 157 -36.28 -8.47 28.28
C ARG A 157 -36.14 -7.80 26.92
N GLN A 158 -37.25 -7.52 26.23
CA GLN A 158 -37.25 -6.84 24.95
C GLN A 158 -36.91 -5.34 25.10
N VAL A 159 -37.32 -4.71 26.20
CA VAL A 159 -36.96 -3.33 26.55
C VAL A 159 -35.49 -3.22 26.95
N GLU A 160 -34.97 -4.17 27.71
CA GLU A 160 -33.55 -4.23 28.09
C GLU A 160 -32.67 -4.41 26.84
N MET A 161 -33.06 -5.30 25.93
CA MET A 161 -32.40 -5.48 24.63
C MET A 161 -32.46 -4.22 23.74
N MET A 162 -33.56 -3.47 23.76
CA MET A 162 -33.65 -2.18 23.05
C MET A 162 -32.74 -1.12 23.68
N HIS A 163 -32.65 -1.07 25.01
CA HIS A 163 -31.77 -0.13 25.71
C HIS A 163 -30.28 -0.41 25.47
N GLU A 164 -29.90 -1.69 25.38
CA GLU A 164 -28.54 -2.08 25.00
C GLU A 164 -28.19 -1.65 23.57
N GLN A 165 -29.14 -1.68 22.64
CA GLN A 165 -28.94 -1.17 21.27
C GLN A 165 -28.82 0.36 21.23
N ASP A 166 -29.59 1.09 22.06
CA ASP A 166 -29.56 2.56 22.10
C ASP A 166 -28.23 3.09 22.69
N GLN A 167 -27.68 2.46 23.74
CA GLN A 167 -26.35 2.81 24.26
C GLN A 167 -25.21 2.45 23.29
N GLN A 168 -25.39 1.44 22.43
CA GLN A 168 -24.42 1.13 21.37
C GLN A 168 -24.42 2.16 20.24
N LEU A 169 -25.55 2.83 19.96
CA LEU A 169 -25.62 3.90 18.96
C LEU A 169 -24.76 5.11 19.35
N ASP A 170 -24.69 5.48 20.64
CA ASP A 170 -23.85 6.58 21.11
C ASP A 170 -22.33 6.32 20.90
N GLY A 171 -21.88 5.08 21.12
CA GLY A 171 -20.51 4.67 20.81
C GLY A 171 -20.19 4.63 19.31
N VAL A 172 -21.20 4.30 18.49
CA VAL A 172 -21.10 4.36 17.02
C VAL A 172 -21.01 5.81 16.55
N PHE A 173 -21.75 6.77 17.12
CA PHE A 173 -21.66 8.18 16.73
C PHE A 173 -20.27 8.78 16.96
N GLN A 174 -19.62 8.45 18.08
CA GLN A 174 -18.25 8.92 18.34
C GLN A 174 -17.24 8.29 17.39
N THR A 175 -17.39 7.00 17.10
CA THR A 175 -16.52 6.28 16.15
C THR A 175 -16.73 6.76 14.72
N VAL A 176 -17.97 7.01 14.30
CA VAL A 176 -18.32 7.58 12.99
C VAL A 176 -17.82 9.02 12.86
N GLY A 177 -17.87 9.81 13.94
CA GLY A 177 -17.26 11.14 13.99
C GLY A 177 -15.76 11.10 13.72
N ASN A 178 -15.04 10.18 14.38
CA ASN A 178 -13.61 9.98 14.18
C ASN A 178 -13.29 9.42 12.78
N LEU A 179 -14.11 8.50 12.25
CA LEU A 179 -13.96 7.98 10.90
C LEU A 179 -14.25 9.02 9.83
N ARG A 180 -15.21 9.91 10.06
CA ARG A 180 -15.50 11.04 9.16
C ARG A 180 -14.32 12.01 9.12
N GLN A 181 -13.72 12.32 10.28
CA GLN A 181 -12.53 13.15 10.34
C GLN A 181 -11.34 12.47 9.64
N GLN A 182 -11.12 11.18 9.88
CA GLN A 182 -10.08 10.41 9.19
C GLN A 182 -10.33 10.33 7.68
N ALA A 183 -11.58 10.17 7.24
CA ALA A 183 -11.94 10.14 5.82
C ALA A 183 -11.79 11.52 5.15
N ASP A 184 -12.02 12.61 5.89
CA ASP A 184 -11.79 13.98 5.42
C ASP A 184 -10.29 14.25 5.27
N ASP A 185 -9.50 13.86 6.27
CA ASP A 185 -8.04 13.97 6.23
C ASP A 185 -7.45 13.11 5.08
N MET A 186 -7.95 11.88 4.90
CA MET A 186 -7.57 11.03 3.77
C MET A 186 -8.04 11.59 2.42
N GLY A 187 -9.23 12.19 2.34
CA GLY A 187 -9.74 12.82 1.13
C GLY A 187 -8.85 13.98 0.69
N ARG A 188 -8.41 14.78 1.64
CA ARG A 188 -7.48 15.90 1.39
C ARG A 188 -6.09 15.40 1.01
N GLU A 189 -5.56 14.39 1.70
CA GLU A 189 -4.28 13.77 1.35
C GLU A 189 -4.31 13.14 -0.06
N LEU A 190 -5.43 12.51 -0.46
CA LEU A 190 -5.61 11.95 -1.80
C LEU A 190 -5.73 13.05 -2.88
N GLU A 191 -6.34 14.19 -2.55
CA GLU A 191 -6.40 15.36 -3.43
C GLU A 191 -5.01 15.98 -3.62
N GLU A 192 -4.26 16.14 -2.52
CA GLU A 192 -2.86 16.60 -2.53
C GLU A 192 -1.95 15.63 -3.30
N GLN A 193 -2.15 14.31 -3.16
CA GLN A 193 -1.43 13.31 -3.93
C GLN A 193 -1.82 13.30 -5.41
N THR A 194 -3.07 13.62 -5.76
CA THR A 194 -3.50 13.79 -7.16
C THR A 194 -2.85 15.01 -7.80
N GLU A 195 -2.61 16.06 -7.02
CA GLU A 195 -1.86 17.24 -7.45
C GLU A 195 -0.38 16.90 -7.67
N MET A 196 0.27 16.20 -6.73
CA MET A 196 1.65 15.73 -6.91
C MET A 196 1.82 14.78 -8.10
N LEU A 197 0.86 13.90 -8.38
CA LEU A 197 0.90 13.02 -9.55
C LEU A 197 0.85 13.79 -10.87
N LYS A 198 0.16 14.95 -10.93
CA LYS A 198 0.22 15.84 -12.11
C LYS A 198 1.58 16.49 -12.29
N GLU A 199 2.26 16.81 -11.19
CA GLU A 199 3.63 17.34 -11.24
C GLU A 199 4.63 16.28 -11.72
N VAL A 200 4.45 15.02 -11.30
CA VAL A 200 5.24 13.89 -11.79
C VAL A 200 5.00 13.64 -13.28
N ASP A 201 3.74 13.70 -13.74
CA ASP A 201 3.39 13.53 -15.16
C ASP A 201 3.99 14.65 -16.03
N THR A 202 3.89 15.90 -15.59
CA THR A 202 4.52 17.04 -16.29
C THR A 202 6.04 16.98 -16.27
N LEU A 203 6.65 16.47 -15.19
CA LEU A 203 8.09 16.22 -15.16
C LEU A 203 8.48 15.08 -16.09
N ALA A 204 7.70 13.99 -16.13
CA ALA A 204 7.90 12.85 -17.02
C ALA A 204 7.81 13.28 -18.50
N ASP A 205 6.83 14.11 -18.86
CA ASP A 205 6.70 14.69 -20.20
C ASP A 205 7.92 15.54 -20.57
N ARG A 206 8.38 16.37 -19.64
CA ARG A 206 9.56 17.24 -19.85
C ARG A 206 10.84 16.41 -19.99
N VAL A 207 10.98 15.34 -19.21
CA VAL A 207 12.10 14.39 -19.31
C VAL A 207 12.00 13.63 -20.63
N GLY A 208 10.83 13.11 -21.00
CA GLY A 208 10.58 12.40 -22.26
C GLY A 208 10.92 13.26 -23.49
N GLY A 209 10.52 14.53 -23.50
CA GLY A 209 10.86 15.47 -24.58
C GLY A 209 12.36 15.76 -24.68
N LYS A 210 13.06 15.90 -23.54
CA LYS A 210 14.52 16.07 -23.51
C LYS A 210 15.25 14.80 -23.95
N LEU A 211 14.76 13.63 -23.55
CA LEU A 211 15.33 12.33 -23.87
C LEU A 211 15.16 12.03 -25.37
N GLN A 212 13.97 12.27 -25.94
CA GLN A 212 13.73 12.18 -27.38
C GLN A 212 14.64 13.13 -28.19
N SER A 213 14.83 14.36 -27.70
CA SER A 213 15.74 15.33 -28.31
C SER A 213 17.20 14.90 -28.22
N GLY A 214 17.59 14.29 -27.10
CA GLY A 214 18.92 13.69 -26.89
C GLY A 214 19.18 12.53 -27.84
N VAL A 215 18.24 11.60 -27.95
CA VAL A 215 18.31 10.45 -28.87
C VAL A 215 18.44 10.91 -30.32
N ARG A 216 17.67 11.93 -30.74
CA ARG A 216 17.79 12.51 -32.08
C ARG A 216 19.17 13.13 -32.34
N ARG A 217 19.74 13.84 -31.36
CA ARG A 217 21.10 14.39 -31.48
C ARG A 217 22.15 13.28 -31.55
N VAL A 218 22.05 12.25 -30.73
CA VAL A 218 22.96 11.09 -30.77
C VAL A 218 22.90 10.40 -32.12
N GLY A 219 21.71 10.15 -32.66
CA GLY A 219 21.56 9.58 -34.01
C GLY A 219 22.18 10.46 -35.10
N HIS A 220 22.03 11.79 -34.99
CA HIS A 220 22.66 12.73 -35.93
C HIS A 220 24.19 12.76 -35.81
N ILE A 221 24.75 12.59 -34.60
CA ILE A 221 26.20 12.54 -34.37
C ILE A 221 26.78 11.23 -34.90
N ILE A 222 26.13 10.09 -34.64
CA ILE A 222 26.54 8.78 -35.16
C ILE A 222 26.61 8.83 -36.69
N LYS A 223 25.55 9.32 -37.33
CA LYS A 223 25.48 9.40 -38.80
C LYS A 223 26.54 10.33 -39.38
N ARG A 224 26.78 11.50 -38.79
CA ARG A 224 27.86 12.40 -39.24
C ARG A 224 29.24 11.79 -39.05
N ASN A 225 29.50 11.10 -37.94
CA ASN A 225 30.80 10.50 -37.70
C ASN A 225 31.09 9.37 -38.70
N GLU A 226 30.08 8.55 -39.00
CA GLU A 226 30.16 7.49 -40.02
C GLU A 226 30.44 8.04 -41.42
N ASP A 227 29.69 9.08 -41.84
CA ASP A 227 29.88 9.72 -43.16
C ASP A 227 31.29 10.35 -43.30
N THR A 228 31.82 10.96 -42.23
CA THR A 228 33.12 11.63 -42.27
C THR A 228 34.30 10.65 -42.26
N ALA A 229 34.19 9.56 -41.49
CA ALA A 229 35.22 8.52 -41.45
C ALA A 229 35.24 7.70 -42.76
N SER A 230 34.06 7.35 -43.30
CA SER A 230 33.93 6.59 -44.54
C SER A 230 34.43 7.41 -45.75
N SER A 231 34.05 8.69 -45.85
CA SER A 231 34.51 9.56 -46.94
C SER A 231 36.02 9.82 -46.93
N CYS A 232 36.63 9.95 -45.76
CA CYS A 232 38.08 10.08 -45.63
C CYS A 232 38.81 8.81 -46.13
N CYS A 233 38.33 7.63 -45.73
CA CYS A 233 38.91 6.35 -46.16
C CYS A 233 38.82 6.17 -47.69
N ILE A 234 37.66 6.47 -48.28
CA ILE A 234 37.46 6.42 -49.74
C ILE A 234 38.42 7.39 -50.46
N ALA A 235 38.59 8.61 -49.96
CA ALA A 235 39.50 9.59 -50.55
C ALA A 235 40.97 9.11 -50.52
N VAL A 236 41.41 8.50 -49.42
CA VAL A 236 42.76 7.93 -49.31
C VAL A 236 42.96 6.78 -50.29
N LEU A 237 41.99 5.87 -50.43
CA LEU A 237 42.06 4.75 -51.38
C LEU A 237 42.16 5.24 -52.84
N ILE A 238 41.40 6.26 -53.22
CA ILE A 238 41.46 6.86 -54.56
C ILE A 238 42.84 7.47 -54.83
N MET A 239 43.42 8.16 -53.85
CA MET A 239 44.75 8.79 -53.99
C MET A 239 45.85 7.74 -54.23
N VAL A 240 45.81 6.64 -53.47
CA VAL A 240 46.73 5.50 -53.66
C VAL A 240 46.56 4.87 -55.05
N LEU A 241 45.32 4.69 -55.51
CA LEU A 241 45.04 4.16 -56.84
C LEU A 241 45.59 5.04 -57.96
N ILE A 242 45.47 6.37 -57.83
CA ILE A 242 46.05 7.32 -58.79
C ILE A 242 47.58 7.22 -58.81
N LEU A 243 48.22 7.12 -57.64
CA LEU A 243 49.68 6.97 -57.56
C LEU A 243 50.16 5.66 -58.23
N LEU A 244 49.45 4.55 -58.00
CA LEU A 244 49.75 3.28 -58.67
C LEU A 244 49.58 3.38 -60.18
N LEU A 245 48.53 4.07 -60.65
CA LEU A 245 48.30 4.27 -62.08
C LEU A 245 49.43 5.08 -62.73
N ILE A 246 49.85 6.19 -62.10
CA ILE A 246 50.98 7.00 -62.57
C ILE A 246 52.25 6.16 -62.62
N LEU A 247 52.52 5.38 -61.57
CA LEU A 247 53.69 4.51 -61.51
C LEU A 247 53.69 3.47 -62.64
N VAL A 248 52.55 2.88 -62.97
CA VAL A 248 52.40 1.92 -64.07
C VAL A 248 52.53 2.57 -65.45
N ILE A 249 52.12 3.83 -65.63
CA ILE A 249 52.28 4.54 -66.91
C ILE A 249 53.73 4.99 -67.14
N VAL A 250 54.43 5.36 -66.07
CA VAL A 250 55.80 5.87 -66.13
C VAL A 250 56.83 4.75 -66.28
N LEU A 251 56.52 3.56 -65.77
CA LEU A 251 57.40 2.39 -65.73
C LEU A 251 57.10 1.43 -66.89
#